data_AF-A0A1S1NLP5-F1
#
_entry.id   AF-A0A1S1NLP5-F1
#
_cell.length_a   1.000
_cell.length_b   1.000
_cell.length_c   1.000
_cell.angle_alpha   90.00
_cell.angle_beta   90.00
_cell.angle_gamma   90.00
#
_symmetry.space_group_name_H-M   'P 1'
#
loop_
_entity.id
_entity.type
_entity.pdbx_description
1 polymer ?
#
loop_
_entity_poly.entity_id
_entity_poly.type
_entity_poly.pdbx_seq_one_letter_code
_entity_poly.pdbx_strand_id
1 'polypeptide(L)'
;MTRSPLTASAGGVVDEVEALFREHIREVAFGVIDIVDAAREPGLLTLVAVTPAMPGIDAAAPACIGKAGRRIRLISDVWGETIGVVEYDPDPIRYVVNAVSAPVLSVTITDRVERKLTVVTDIGTPFAHAIGKCGSRARLASQLTGWRIQVCTPLCDENHCTHPGFVSAEPR
;
A
#
# COMPACT_ATOMS: atom_id res chain seq x y z
N MET A 1 15.14 25.89 15.82
CA MET A 1 15.11 25.24 14.50
C MET A 1 15.69 23.85 14.63
N THR A 2 14.84 22.85 14.90
CA THR A 2 15.06 21.41 14.66
C THR A 2 13.84 20.69 15.25
N ARG A 3 12.77 20.55 14.45
CA ARG A 3 11.72 19.59 14.78
C ARG A 3 12.25 18.21 14.39
N SER A 4 12.54 17.40 15.39
CA SER A 4 12.73 15.95 15.23
C SER A 4 11.59 15.37 14.39
N PRO A 5 11.84 14.41 13.49
CA PRO A 5 10.77 13.72 12.80
C PRO A 5 10.01 12.91 13.85
N LEU A 6 8.77 13.31 14.11
CA LEU A 6 7.83 12.55 14.93
C LEU A 6 7.69 11.18 14.26
N THR A 7 8.24 10.14 14.89
CA THR A 7 7.76 8.77 14.73
C THR A 7 6.28 8.78 15.11
N ALA A 8 5.41 8.87 14.11
CA ALA A 8 3.98 8.78 14.31
C ALA A 8 3.69 7.40 14.92
N SER A 9 3.14 7.39 16.14
CA SER A 9 2.50 6.22 16.71
C SER A 9 1.45 5.70 15.72
N ALA A 10 1.31 4.37 15.62
CA ALA A 10 0.42 3.70 14.66
C ALA A 10 -1.03 4.24 14.61
N GLY A 11 -1.54 4.89 15.67
CA GLY A 11 -2.86 5.55 15.64
C GLY A 11 -2.90 6.93 14.96
N GLY A 12 -1.82 7.72 15.02
CA GLY A 12 -1.88 9.13 14.62
C GLY A 12 -2.01 9.34 13.11
N VAL A 13 -1.44 8.44 12.30
CA VAL A 13 -1.58 8.49 10.84
C VAL A 13 -3.00 8.08 10.42
N VAL A 14 -3.56 7.08 11.08
CA VAL A 14 -4.91 6.58 10.80
C VAL A 14 -5.94 7.67 11.11
N ASP A 15 -5.84 8.33 12.26
CA ASP A 15 -6.76 9.41 12.65
C ASP A 15 -6.73 10.60 11.65
N GLU A 16 -5.53 10.98 11.19
CA GLU A 16 -5.36 12.07 10.20
C GLU A 16 -5.97 11.70 8.85
N VAL A 17 -5.75 10.47 8.39
CA VAL A 17 -6.30 9.94 7.14
C VAL A 17 -7.81 9.80 7.23
N GLU A 18 -8.32 9.32 8.34
CA GLU A 18 -9.74 9.15 8.55
C GLU A 18 -10.48 10.48 8.55
N ALA A 19 -9.92 11.51 9.22
CA ALA A 19 -10.50 12.85 9.20
C ALA A 19 -10.65 13.39 7.76
N LEU A 20 -9.60 13.25 6.93
CA LEU A 20 -9.63 13.74 5.55
C LEU A 20 -10.58 12.91 4.66
N PHE A 21 -10.58 11.58 4.82
CA PHE A 21 -11.45 10.70 4.06
C PHE A 21 -12.93 10.95 4.39
N ARG A 22 -13.29 11.21 5.65
CA ARG A 22 -14.68 11.56 6.03
C ARG A 22 -15.15 12.86 5.39
N GLU A 23 -14.27 13.84 5.18
CA GLU A 23 -14.63 15.10 4.53
C GLU A 23 -14.95 14.92 3.03
N HIS A 24 -14.24 14.02 2.35
CA HIS A 24 -14.30 13.88 0.88
C HIS A 24 -15.08 12.65 0.39
N ILE A 25 -15.23 11.61 1.22
CA ILE A 25 -15.83 10.32 0.87
C ILE A 25 -17.02 10.08 1.80
N ARG A 26 -18.23 10.19 1.24
CA ARG A 26 -19.49 10.02 1.99
C ARG A 26 -19.60 8.64 2.61
N GLU A 27 -19.14 7.61 1.92
CA GLU A 27 -19.19 6.23 2.37
C GLU A 27 -18.39 6.03 3.66
N VAL A 28 -17.26 6.73 3.83
CA VAL A 28 -16.49 6.73 5.09
C VAL A 28 -17.18 7.61 6.14
N ALA A 29 -17.74 8.77 5.74
CA ALA A 29 -18.48 9.65 6.64
C ALA A 29 -19.71 8.99 7.28
N PHE A 30 -20.41 8.13 6.51
CA PHE A 30 -21.60 7.41 6.96
C PHE A 30 -21.28 6.07 7.63
N GLY A 31 -20.01 5.70 7.81
CA GLY A 31 -19.62 4.42 8.41
C GLY A 31 -20.01 3.21 7.56
N VAL A 32 -20.07 3.37 6.24
CA VAL A 32 -20.31 2.29 5.28
C VAL A 32 -19.00 1.56 4.96
N ILE A 33 -17.89 2.31 5.00
CA ILE A 33 -16.53 1.84 4.79
C ILE A 33 -15.69 2.31 5.97
N ASP A 34 -14.99 1.37 6.59
CA ASP A 34 -14.07 1.64 7.69
C ASP A 34 -12.63 1.64 7.20
N ILE A 35 -11.81 2.52 7.79
CA ILE A 35 -10.36 2.53 7.58
C ILE A 35 -9.73 1.63 8.63
N VAL A 36 -9.07 0.56 8.16
CA VAL A 36 -8.46 -0.44 9.04
C VAL A 36 -7.08 0.01 9.50
N ASP A 37 -6.28 0.52 8.56
CA ASP A 37 -4.91 0.96 8.82
C ASP A 37 -4.46 1.95 7.73
N ALA A 38 -3.40 2.70 8.00
CA ALA A 38 -2.79 3.62 7.06
C ALA A 38 -1.27 3.73 7.26
N ALA A 39 -0.54 3.72 6.15
CA ALA A 39 0.90 3.92 6.13
C ALA A 39 1.23 5.11 5.22
N ARG A 40 2.00 6.08 5.73
CA ARG A 40 2.20 7.38 5.07
C ARG A 40 3.67 7.78 5.00
N GLU A 41 4.13 8.08 3.80
CA GLU A 41 5.35 8.84 3.53
C GLU A 41 4.95 10.22 2.97
N PRO A 42 4.94 11.27 3.82
CA PRO A 42 4.41 12.58 3.44
C PRO A 42 5.05 13.15 2.17
N GLY A 43 4.22 13.65 1.26
CA GLY A 43 4.67 14.24 -0.01
C GLY A 43 5.08 13.21 -1.08
N LEU A 44 4.95 11.91 -0.81
CA LEU A 44 5.27 10.86 -1.76
C LEU A 44 4.10 9.91 -2.00
N LEU A 45 3.75 9.11 -0.99
CA LEU A 45 2.72 8.08 -1.10
C LEU A 45 2.10 7.81 0.28
N THR A 46 0.79 7.67 0.29
CA THR A 46 0.02 7.17 1.44
C THR A 46 -0.79 5.96 0.99
N LEU A 47 -0.64 4.84 1.68
CA LEU A 47 -1.48 3.67 1.50
C LEU A 47 -2.52 3.61 2.62
N VAL A 48 -3.77 3.38 2.25
CA VAL A 48 -4.90 3.34 3.17
C VAL A 48 -5.63 2.02 2.98
N ALA A 49 -5.73 1.22 4.04
CA ALA A 49 -6.48 -0.03 4.02
C ALA A 49 -7.93 0.21 4.42
N VAL A 50 -8.86 -0.21 3.57
CA VAL A 50 -10.29 -0.02 3.77
C VAL A 50 -11.02 -1.36 3.76
N THR A 51 -12.10 -1.45 4.53
CA THR A 51 -12.97 -2.63 4.60
C THR A 51 -14.44 -2.19 4.65
N PRO A 52 -15.38 -2.96 4.08
CA PRO A 52 -16.79 -2.64 4.23
C PRO A 52 -17.25 -2.88 5.68
N ALA A 53 -18.04 -1.96 6.23
CA ALA A 53 -18.58 -2.09 7.59
C ALA A 53 -19.66 -3.19 7.69
N MET A 54 -20.28 -3.55 6.56
CA MET A 54 -21.33 -4.56 6.50
C MET A 54 -21.10 -5.56 5.34
N PRO A 55 -21.42 -6.85 5.54
CA PRO A 55 -21.38 -7.84 4.48
C PRO A 55 -22.41 -7.52 3.39
N GLY A 56 -22.02 -7.61 2.12
CA GLY A 56 -22.85 -7.27 0.95
C GLY A 56 -22.43 -5.98 0.21
N ILE A 57 -21.36 -5.34 0.66
CA ILE A 57 -20.71 -4.23 -0.06
C ILE A 57 -19.43 -4.79 -0.69
N ASP A 58 -19.55 -5.28 -1.91
CA ASP A 58 -18.49 -6.06 -2.58
C ASP A 58 -17.31 -5.19 -3.12
N ALA A 59 -17.20 -3.90 -2.74
CA ALA A 59 -16.22 -3.01 -3.35
C ALA A 59 -15.88 -1.77 -2.49
N ALA A 60 -15.31 -1.95 -1.29
CA ALA A 60 -14.90 -0.83 -0.44
C ALA A 60 -13.84 0.07 -1.12
N ALA A 61 -12.78 -0.53 -1.68
CA ALA A 61 -11.73 0.25 -2.35
C ALA A 61 -12.25 1.00 -3.60
N PRO A 62 -12.99 0.37 -4.55
CA PRO A 62 -13.56 1.09 -5.70
C PRO A 62 -14.51 2.23 -5.35
N ALA A 63 -15.28 2.11 -4.26
CA ALA A 63 -16.17 3.17 -3.80
C ALA A 63 -15.38 4.43 -3.35
N CYS A 64 -14.26 4.24 -2.66
CA CYS A 64 -13.36 5.32 -2.28
C CYS A 64 -12.64 5.94 -3.49
N ILE A 65 -12.20 5.11 -4.46
CA ILE A 65 -11.54 5.57 -5.70
C ILE A 65 -12.46 6.46 -6.53
N GLY A 66 -13.73 6.06 -6.66
CA GLY A 66 -14.71 6.75 -7.48
C GLY A 66 -14.43 6.63 -8.98
N LYS A 67 -15.36 7.16 -9.81
CA LYS A 67 -15.27 7.05 -11.27
C LYS A 67 -13.96 7.66 -11.80
N ALA A 68 -13.12 6.81 -12.41
CA ALA A 68 -11.80 7.18 -12.95
C ALA A 68 -10.82 7.77 -11.90
N GLY A 69 -10.97 7.44 -10.62
CA GLY A 69 -10.06 7.90 -9.56
C GLY A 69 -10.22 9.36 -9.16
N ARG A 70 -11.30 10.04 -9.59
CA ARG A 70 -11.48 11.47 -9.32
C ARG A 70 -11.56 11.81 -7.84
N ARG A 71 -12.20 10.97 -7.02
CA ARG A 71 -12.35 11.25 -5.58
C ARG A 71 -10.99 11.22 -4.89
N ILE A 72 -10.21 10.17 -5.13
CA ILE A 72 -8.86 10.05 -4.55
C ILE A 72 -7.92 11.17 -5.03
N ARG A 73 -8.04 11.61 -6.29
CA ARG A 73 -7.22 12.72 -6.79
C ARG A 73 -7.47 14.02 -6.03
N LEU A 74 -8.71 14.34 -5.68
CA LEU A 74 -9.02 15.52 -4.87
C LEU A 74 -8.30 15.45 -3.51
N ILE A 75 -8.29 14.27 -2.87
CA ILE A 75 -7.61 14.06 -1.59
C ILE A 75 -6.08 14.13 -1.78
N SER A 76 -5.57 13.61 -2.91
CA SER A 76 -4.15 13.66 -3.26
C SER A 76 -3.68 15.11 -3.47
N ASP A 77 -4.53 15.96 -4.05
CA ASP A 77 -4.26 17.38 -4.28
C ASP A 77 -4.20 18.19 -2.96
N VAL A 78 -4.99 17.80 -1.95
CA VAL A 78 -4.97 18.46 -0.62
C VAL A 78 -3.62 18.29 0.08
N TRP A 79 -3.02 17.11 0.01
CA TRP A 79 -1.74 16.83 0.65
C TRP A 79 -0.52 16.95 -0.28
N GLY A 80 -0.74 17.03 -1.58
CA GLY A 80 0.35 17.03 -2.56
C GLY A 80 1.11 15.70 -2.59
N GLU A 81 0.43 14.59 -2.29
CA GLU A 81 1.01 13.24 -2.26
C GLU A 81 0.09 12.23 -2.95
N THR A 82 0.65 11.11 -3.41
CA THR A 82 -0.17 10.06 -4.05
C THR A 82 -0.91 9.27 -2.98
N ILE A 83 -2.20 9.01 -3.17
CA ILE A 83 -2.98 8.15 -2.26
C ILE A 83 -3.36 6.85 -2.95
N GLY A 84 -2.93 5.74 -2.38
CA GLY A 84 -3.35 4.39 -2.76
C GLY A 84 -4.37 3.84 -1.78
N VAL A 85 -5.55 3.48 -2.28
CA VAL A 85 -6.56 2.77 -1.47
C VAL A 85 -6.43 1.28 -1.73
N VAL A 86 -6.32 0.53 -0.64
CA VAL A 86 -6.07 -0.91 -0.61
C VAL A 86 -7.25 -1.57 0.08
N GLU A 87 -7.77 -2.63 -0.52
CA GLU A 87 -8.80 -3.45 0.12
C GLU A 87 -8.15 -4.36 1.15
N TYR A 88 -8.58 -4.21 2.41
CA TYR A 88 -8.16 -5.09 3.49
C TYR A 88 -8.75 -6.49 3.28
N ASP A 89 -7.91 -7.51 3.42
CA ASP A 89 -8.32 -8.91 3.42
C ASP A 89 -7.68 -9.62 4.63
N PRO A 90 -8.42 -10.46 5.36
CA PRO A 90 -7.84 -11.25 6.46
C PRO A 90 -6.80 -12.27 5.97
N ASP A 91 -6.84 -12.67 4.70
CA ASP A 91 -5.80 -13.49 4.08
C ASP A 91 -4.58 -12.61 3.74
N PRO A 92 -3.40 -12.91 4.32
CA PRO A 92 -2.22 -12.07 4.17
C PRO A 92 -1.71 -12.01 2.73
N ILE A 93 -1.91 -13.08 1.94
CA ILE A 93 -1.48 -13.12 0.54
C ILE A 93 -2.32 -12.15 -0.26
N ARG A 94 -3.65 -12.22 -0.12
CA ARG A 94 -4.57 -11.30 -0.80
C ARG A 94 -4.34 -9.85 -0.40
N TYR A 95 -4.17 -9.60 0.89
CA TYR A 95 -3.97 -8.25 1.38
C TYR A 95 -2.68 -7.63 0.83
N VAL A 96 -1.60 -8.41 0.75
CA VAL A 96 -0.33 -7.95 0.17
C VAL A 96 -0.43 -7.73 -1.33
N VAL A 97 -1.11 -8.62 -2.08
CA VAL A 97 -1.37 -8.42 -3.50
C VAL A 97 -2.11 -7.10 -3.73
N ASN A 98 -3.13 -6.82 -2.91
CA ASN A 98 -3.88 -5.57 -2.96
C ASN A 98 -2.97 -4.37 -2.66
N ALA A 99 -2.09 -4.46 -1.67
CA ALA A 99 -1.21 -3.37 -1.24
C ALA A 99 -0.12 -3.03 -2.29
N VAL A 100 0.40 -4.02 -3.00
CA VAL A 100 1.35 -3.83 -4.10
C VAL A 100 0.67 -3.18 -5.31
N SER A 101 -0.63 -3.46 -5.50
CA SER A 101 -1.48 -2.85 -6.55
C SER A 101 -0.88 -2.99 -7.96
N ALA A 102 -0.20 -4.10 -8.23
CA ALA A 102 0.38 -4.45 -9.53
C ALA A 102 -0.01 -5.88 -9.92
N PRO A 103 0.00 -6.23 -11.22
CA PRO A 103 -0.16 -7.60 -11.66
C PRO A 103 0.91 -8.52 -11.05
N VAL A 104 0.48 -9.50 -10.27
CA VAL A 104 1.34 -10.48 -9.60
C VAL A 104 1.27 -11.82 -10.34
N LEU A 105 2.42 -12.44 -10.56
CA LEU A 105 2.56 -13.78 -11.13
C LEU A 105 2.46 -14.86 -10.06
N SER A 106 3.11 -14.64 -8.91
CA SER A 106 3.04 -15.55 -7.77
C SER A 106 3.34 -14.84 -6.45
N VAL A 107 2.83 -15.40 -5.35
CA VAL A 107 3.19 -14.99 -3.99
C VAL A 107 3.56 -16.24 -3.20
N THR A 108 4.71 -16.19 -2.54
CA THR A 108 5.21 -17.29 -1.71
C THR A 108 5.50 -16.76 -0.31
N ILE A 109 4.96 -17.42 0.71
CA ILE A 109 5.35 -17.13 2.10
C ILE A 109 6.69 -17.81 2.36
N THR A 110 7.74 -17.01 2.49
CA THR A 110 9.11 -17.47 2.71
C THR A 110 9.34 -17.83 4.17
N ASP A 111 8.72 -17.10 5.10
CA ASP A 111 8.81 -17.37 6.54
C ASP A 111 7.54 -16.90 7.25
N ARG A 112 6.79 -17.82 7.85
CA ARG A 112 5.56 -17.47 8.60
C ARG A 112 5.84 -16.85 9.97
N VAL A 113 6.94 -17.23 10.62
CA VAL A 113 7.29 -16.75 11.95
C VAL A 113 7.75 -15.30 11.88
N GLU A 114 8.63 -15.00 10.91
CA GLU A 114 9.13 -13.64 10.65
C GLU A 114 8.20 -12.80 9.78
N ARG A 115 7.03 -13.34 9.39
CA ARG A 115 6.06 -12.72 8.47
C ARG A 115 6.72 -12.20 7.19
N LYS A 116 7.54 -13.02 6.55
CA LYS A 116 8.21 -12.73 5.27
C LYS A 116 7.50 -13.41 4.12
N LEU A 117 7.35 -12.69 3.02
CA LEU A 117 6.84 -13.23 1.78
C LEU A 117 7.56 -12.59 0.58
N THR A 118 7.54 -13.32 -0.52
CA THR A 118 8.03 -12.86 -1.81
C THR A 118 6.87 -12.74 -2.80
N VAL A 119 6.78 -11.60 -3.46
CA VAL A 119 5.84 -11.30 -4.55
C VAL A 119 6.64 -11.27 -5.85
N VAL A 120 6.23 -12.08 -6.82
CA VAL A 120 6.85 -12.10 -8.15
C VAL A 120 5.93 -11.36 -9.13
N THR A 121 6.44 -10.32 -9.78
CA THR A 121 5.72 -9.57 -10.83
C THR A 121 6.44 -9.71 -12.16
N ASP A 122 5.76 -9.40 -13.26
CA ASP A 122 6.44 -9.28 -14.55
C ASP A 122 7.44 -8.10 -14.55
N ILE A 123 8.41 -8.15 -15.46
CA ILE A 123 9.43 -7.11 -15.64
C ILE A 123 8.82 -5.80 -16.20
N GLY A 124 9.56 -4.70 -16.06
CA GLY A 124 9.15 -3.40 -16.59
C GLY A 124 8.11 -2.70 -15.74
N THR A 125 6.97 -2.31 -16.33
CA THR A 125 5.96 -1.48 -15.67
C THR A 125 5.34 -2.12 -14.41
N PRO A 126 4.94 -3.41 -14.40
CA PRO A 126 4.40 -4.05 -13.20
C PRO A 126 5.39 -4.05 -12.03
N PHE A 127 6.65 -4.43 -12.27
CA PHE A 127 7.70 -4.39 -11.26
C PHE A 127 7.95 -2.97 -10.74
N ALA A 128 8.10 -1.98 -11.62
CA ALA A 128 8.31 -0.60 -11.23
C ALA A 128 7.12 -0.04 -10.41
N HIS A 129 5.89 -0.43 -10.76
CA HIS A 129 4.69 -0.04 -10.03
C HIS A 129 4.61 -0.70 -8.65
N ALA A 130 4.95 -1.98 -8.56
CA ALA A 130 4.98 -2.76 -7.32
C ALA A 130 6.00 -2.22 -6.31
N ILE A 131 7.20 -1.86 -6.79
CA ILE A 131 8.25 -1.25 -5.98
C ILE A 131 7.88 0.20 -5.60
N GLY A 132 7.37 0.96 -6.56
CA GLY A 132 7.08 2.39 -6.42
C GLY A 132 8.34 3.27 -6.51
N LYS A 133 8.14 4.59 -6.53
CA LYS A 133 9.25 5.56 -6.58
C LYS A 133 10.13 5.41 -5.33
N CYS A 134 11.44 5.19 -5.51
CA CYS A 134 12.39 4.95 -4.41
C CYS A 134 12.02 3.77 -3.48
N GLY A 135 11.24 2.80 -3.96
CA GLY A 135 10.80 1.66 -3.17
C GLY A 135 9.73 1.97 -2.13
N SER A 136 9.10 3.16 -2.21
CA SER A 136 8.14 3.62 -1.21
C SER A 136 6.92 2.72 -1.11
N ARG A 137 6.41 2.21 -2.24
CA ARG A 137 5.22 1.36 -2.22
C ARG A 137 5.50 0.03 -1.52
N ALA A 138 6.58 -0.66 -1.87
CA ALA A 138 6.93 -1.92 -1.21
C ALA A 138 7.15 -1.73 0.30
N ARG A 139 7.77 -0.62 0.71
CA ARG A 139 7.99 -0.27 2.12
C ARG A 139 6.69 0.03 2.85
N LEU A 140 5.84 0.87 2.28
CA LEU A 140 4.54 1.24 2.86
C LEU A 140 3.59 0.05 2.89
N ALA A 141 3.59 -0.81 1.87
CA ALA A 141 2.82 -2.04 1.86
C ALA A 141 3.29 -2.98 2.99
N SER A 142 4.60 -3.02 3.25
CA SER A 142 5.14 -3.82 4.35
C SER A 142 4.71 -3.28 5.72
N GLN A 143 4.67 -1.96 5.87
CA GLN A 143 4.18 -1.30 7.09
C GLN A 143 2.68 -1.54 7.27
N LEU A 144 1.88 -1.33 6.23
CA LEU A 144 0.42 -1.45 6.23
C LEU A 144 -0.05 -2.88 6.53
N THR A 145 0.61 -3.88 5.94
CA THR A 145 0.22 -5.29 6.12
C THR A 145 0.86 -5.93 7.34
N GLY A 146 1.94 -5.35 7.87
CA GLY A 146 2.78 -5.96 8.90
C GLY A 146 3.59 -7.17 8.40
N TRP A 147 3.71 -7.36 7.07
CA TRP A 147 4.54 -8.39 6.45
C TRP A 147 5.77 -7.76 5.80
N ARG A 148 6.92 -8.45 5.88
CA ARG A 148 8.11 -8.08 5.12
C ARG A 148 7.94 -8.56 3.68
N ILE A 149 7.72 -7.63 2.77
CA ILE A 149 7.45 -7.90 1.36
C ILE A 149 8.73 -7.75 0.55
N GLN A 150 9.17 -8.83 -0.09
CA GLN A 150 10.20 -8.80 -1.11
C GLN A 150 9.54 -8.87 -2.50
N VAL A 151 9.79 -7.87 -3.35
CA VAL A 151 9.27 -7.88 -4.73
C VAL A 151 10.38 -8.34 -5.67
N CYS A 152 10.09 -9.37 -6.47
CA CYS A 152 11.01 -10.01 -7.40
C CYS A 152 10.40 -10.08 -8.81
N THR A 153 11.23 -10.43 -9.79
CA THR A 153 10.79 -10.77 -11.15
C THR A 153 11.17 -12.23 -11.47
N PRO A 154 10.65 -12.82 -12.56
CA PRO A 154 11.06 -14.15 -13.00
C PRO A 154 12.55 -14.28 -13.35
N LEU A 155 13.27 -13.16 -13.43
CA LEU A 155 14.71 -13.11 -13.70
C LEU A 155 15.56 -13.09 -12.41
N CYS A 156 14.92 -13.09 -11.23
CA CYS A 156 15.62 -13.17 -9.96
C CYS A 156 16.12 -14.60 -9.74
N ASP A 157 17.44 -14.77 -9.72
CA ASP A 157 18.06 -15.99 -9.21
C ASP A 157 18.23 -15.92 -7.68
N GLU A 158 18.44 -17.07 -7.06
CA GLU A 158 18.55 -17.30 -5.60
C GLU A 158 19.54 -16.34 -4.90
N ASN A 159 20.49 -15.80 -5.66
CA ASN A 159 21.58 -14.94 -5.17
C ASN A 159 21.69 -13.59 -5.88
N HIS A 160 20.80 -13.24 -6.83
CA HIS A 160 20.87 -11.96 -7.56
C HIS A 160 19.50 -11.44 -8.01
N CYS A 161 19.07 -10.33 -7.41
CA CYS A 161 17.97 -9.52 -7.94
C CYS A 161 18.55 -8.52 -8.96
N THR A 162 18.78 -8.98 -10.19
CA THR A 162 19.24 -8.12 -11.29
C THR A 162 18.02 -7.53 -12.01
N HIS A 163 17.74 -6.25 -11.78
CA HIS A 163 16.64 -5.55 -12.43
C HIS A 163 17.19 -4.48 -13.38
N PRO A 164 16.98 -4.59 -14.70
CA PRO A 164 17.42 -3.57 -15.64
C PRO A 164 16.72 -2.24 -15.31
N GLY A 165 17.51 -1.25 -14.89
CA GLY A 165 17.03 0.09 -14.50
C GLY A 165 16.74 0.29 -13.00
N PHE A 166 16.97 -0.73 -12.15
CA PHE A 166 16.80 -0.61 -10.69
C PHE A 166 18.04 -1.20 -10.00
N VAL A 167 18.94 -0.34 -9.50
CA VAL A 167 20.08 -0.77 -8.68
C VAL A 167 19.52 -1.11 -7.29
N SER A 168 19.46 -2.40 -6.96
CA SER A 168 19.19 -2.85 -5.59
C SER A 168 20.21 -2.21 -4.65
N ALA A 169 19.74 -1.56 -3.59
CA ALA A 169 20.62 -1.19 -2.48
C ALA A 169 21.12 -2.49 -1.86
N GLU A 170 22.43 -2.71 -1.91
CA GLU A 170 23.07 -3.86 -1.27
C GLU A 170 22.67 -3.94 0.22
N PRO A 171 22.42 -5.15 0.74
CA PRO A 171 22.24 -5.33 2.17
C PRO A 171 23.58 -5.03 2.86
N ARG A 172 23.61 -4.02 3.73
CA ARG A 172 24.69 -3.81 4.70
C ARG A 172 24.54 -4.78 5.86
#